data_AF-A0A800A2J4-F1
#
_entry.id   AF-A0A800A2J4-F1
#
_cell.length_a   1.000
_cell.length_b   1.000
_cell.length_c   1.000
_cell.angle_alpha   90.00
_cell.angle_beta   90.00
_cell.angle_gamma   90.00
#
_symmetry.space_group_name_H-M   'P 1'
#
loop_
_entity.id
_entity.type
_entity.pdbx_description
1 polymer ?
#
loop_
_entity_poly.entity_id
_entity_poly.type
_entity_poly.pdbx_seq_one_letter_code
_entity_poly.pdbx_strand_id
1 'polypeptide(L)'
;MMEQTLGDDMEDEHAKTLSALRFAIQMEIDGKQYYRKASQKSSSRAGRELFEWLAAEEDKHRQKFEAIYNAVKSKKGWPDVDVQPLCAEGLGTLFSRAVKEAELNVRTSSSELDAISRAMDMENKTLEFYQSQTMKTDYEAAKKFF
;
A
#
# COMPACT_ATOMS: atom_id res chain seq x y z
N MET A 1 4.40 -23.10 40.01
CA MET A 1 3.55 -22.04 39.45
C MET A 1 4.25 -21.54 38.18
N MET A 2 4.01 -22.20 37.04
CA MET A 2 4.61 -21.89 35.73
C MET A 2 3.58 -22.19 34.62
N GLU A 3 2.41 -21.56 34.69
CA GLU A 3 1.38 -21.68 33.63
C GLU A 3 0.84 -20.32 33.18
N GLN A 4 1.40 -19.19 33.67
CA GLN A 4 0.91 -17.86 33.34
C GLN A 4 1.69 -17.10 32.25
N THR A 5 2.81 -17.62 31.74
CA THR A 5 3.67 -16.85 30.80
C THR A 5 3.24 -16.94 29.34
N LEU A 6 2.62 -18.05 28.91
CA LEU A 6 2.26 -18.26 27.50
C LEU A 6 1.02 -17.46 27.04
N GLY A 7 0.19 -16.98 27.98
CA GLY A 7 -1.00 -16.19 27.68
C GLY A 7 -0.68 -14.73 27.36
N ASP A 8 0.25 -14.13 28.11
CA ASP A 8 0.63 -12.72 27.94
C ASP A 8 1.40 -12.48 26.64
N ASP A 9 2.31 -13.39 26.26
CA ASP A 9 3.11 -13.27 25.02
C ASP A 9 2.21 -13.36 23.76
N MET A 10 1.16 -14.18 23.78
CA MET A 10 0.22 -14.31 22.66
C MET A 10 -0.74 -13.12 22.54
N GLU A 11 -1.15 -12.51 23.66
CA GLU A 11 -1.98 -11.30 23.64
C GLU A 11 -1.19 -10.09 23.10
N ASP A 12 0.12 -10.02 23.39
CA ASP A 12 1.03 -8.99 22.87
C ASP A 12 1.22 -9.11 21.34
N GLU A 13 1.45 -10.31 20.82
CA GLU A 13 1.61 -10.54 19.37
C GLU A 13 0.32 -10.27 18.55
N HIS A 14 -0.85 -10.59 19.11
CA HIS A 14 -2.14 -10.25 18.50
C HIS A 14 -2.34 -8.73 18.44
N ALA A 15 -2.03 -8.01 19.52
CA ALA A 15 -2.14 -6.56 19.59
C ALA A 15 -1.16 -5.86 18.61
N LYS A 16 0.09 -6.34 18.53
CA LYS A 16 1.11 -5.88 17.57
C LYS A 16 0.64 -6.08 16.13
N THR A 17 0.11 -7.26 15.81
CA THR A 17 -0.42 -7.58 14.46
C THR A 17 -1.55 -6.62 14.09
N LEU A 18 -2.52 -6.39 14.98
CA LEU A 18 -3.60 -5.43 14.74
C LEU A 18 -3.09 -4.00 14.58
N SER A 19 -2.03 -3.62 15.31
CA SER A 19 -1.41 -2.29 15.18
C SER A 19 -0.74 -2.12 13.82
N ALA A 20 0.02 -3.12 13.38
CA ALA A 20 0.66 -3.13 12.07
C ALA A 20 -0.35 -3.03 10.93
N LEU A 21 -1.45 -3.80 11.00
CA LEU A 21 -2.53 -3.75 10.02
C LEU A 21 -3.23 -2.38 9.98
N ARG A 22 -3.48 -1.76 11.14
CA ARG A 22 -4.03 -0.38 11.18
C ARG A 22 -3.10 0.63 10.53
N PHE A 23 -1.80 0.50 10.77
CA PHE A 23 -0.81 1.40 10.18
C PHE A 23 -0.75 1.24 8.65
N ALA A 24 -0.75 0.00 8.15
CA ALA A 24 -0.85 -0.27 6.71
C ALA A 24 -2.11 0.35 6.10
N ILE A 25 -3.29 0.16 6.72
CA ILE A 25 -4.55 0.79 6.25
C ILE A 25 -4.39 2.31 6.15
N GLN A 26 -3.76 2.96 7.13
CA GLN A 26 -3.56 4.40 7.11
C GLN A 26 -2.63 4.84 5.97
N MET A 27 -1.55 4.10 5.73
CA MET A 27 -0.63 4.37 4.62
C MET A 27 -1.35 4.34 3.27
N GLU A 28 -2.19 3.33 3.03
CA GLU A 28 -2.97 3.18 1.79
C GLU A 28 -4.03 4.30 1.65
N ILE A 29 -4.62 4.75 2.76
CA ILE A 29 -5.52 5.92 2.76
C ILE A 29 -4.76 7.19 2.37
N ASP A 30 -3.56 7.39 2.93
CA ASP A 30 -2.73 8.56 2.67
C ASP A 30 -2.22 8.56 1.21
N GLY A 31 -1.79 7.41 0.70
CA GLY A 31 -1.44 7.17 -0.71
C GLY A 31 -2.58 7.52 -1.66
N LYS A 32 -3.76 6.95 -1.43
CA LYS A 32 -4.96 7.26 -2.23
C LYS A 32 -5.28 8.75 -2.26
N GLN A 33 -5.24 9.42 -1.10
CA GLN A 33 -5.51 10.86 -1.02
C GLN A 33 -4.46 11.68 -1.77
N TYR A 34 -3.20 11.30 -1.64
CA TYR A 34 -2.09 11.94 -2.32
C TYR A 34 -2.25 11.83 -3.84
N TYR A 35 -2.47 10.63 -4.37
CA TYR A 35 -2.65 10.39 -5.80
C TYR A 35 -3.88 11.09 -6.38
N ARG A 36 -5.00 11.13 -5.66
CA ARG A 36 -6.16 11.94 -6.08
C ARG A 36 -5.83 13.42 -6.24
N LYS A 37 -5.09 14.00 -5.28
CA LYS A 37 -4.65 15.40 -5.36
C LYS A 37 -3.64 15.62 -6.48
N ALA A 38 -2.74 14.67 -6.71
CA ALA A 38 -1.76 14.72 -7.80
C ALA A 38 -2.44 14.69 -9.18
N SER A 39 -3.44 13.82 -9.38
CA SER A 39 -4.26 13.83 -10.59
C SER A 39 -4.91 15.19 -10.82
N GLN A 40 -5.60 15.75 -9.82
CA GLN A 40 -6.27 17.05 -9.96
C GLN A 40 -5.34 18.21 -10.32
N LYS A 41 -4.05 18.11 -9.97
CA LYS A 41 -3.02 19.11 -10.25
C LYS A 41 -2.25 18.85 -11.54
N SER A 42 -2.39 17.66 -12.14
CA SER A 42 -1.63 17.30 -13.34
C SER A 42 -2.19 18.01 -14.58
N SER A 43 -1.27 18.63 -15.32
CA SER A 43 -1.55 19.33 -16.57
C SER A 43 -1.66 18.34 -17.74
N SER A 44 -0.89 17.25 -17.67
CA SER A 44 -0.89 16.15 -18.64
C SER A 44 -2.11 15.24 -18.49
N ARG A 45 -2.70 14.82 -19.62
CA ARG A 45 -3.79 13.83 -19.60
C ARG A 45 -3.28 12.49 -19.07
N ALA A 46 -2.15 12.02 -19.57
CA ALA A 46 -1.58 10.77 -19.11
C ALA A 46 -1.14 10.82 -17.64
N GLY A 47 -0.67 11.98 -17.16
CA GLY A 47 -0.37 12.19 -15.73
C GLY A 47 -1.61 12.05 -14.84
N ARG A 48 -2.74 12.66 -15.24
CA ARG A 48 -4.03 12.48 -14.55
C ARG A 48 -4.45 11.00 -14.49
N GLU A 49 -4.42 10.33 -15.63
CA GLU A 49 -4.82 8.92 -15.75
C GLU A 49 -3.91 8.00 -14.91
N LEU A 50 -2.60 8.27 -14.88
CA LEU A 50 -1.64 7.53 -14.05
C LEU A 50 -1.96 7.68 -12.56
N PHE A 51 -2.13 8.90 -12.08
CA PHE A 51 -2.42 9.15 -10.67
C PHE A 51 -3.82 8.66 -10.26
N GLU A 52 -4.81 8.70 -11.14
CA GLU A 52 -6.12 8.09 -10.89
C GLU A 52 -6.04 6.57 -10.75
N TRP A 53 -5.25 5.93 -11.62
CA TRP A 53 -5.01 4.50 -11.56
C TRP A 53 -4.30 4.12 -10.25
N LEU A 54 -3.24 4.84 -9.87
CA LEU A 54 -2.54 4.62 -8.59
C LEU A 54 -3.49 4.78 -7.39
N ALA A 55 -4.32 5.82 -7.37
CA ALA A 55 -5.32 5.99 -6.32
C ALA A 55 -6.34 4.83 -6.23
N ALA A 56 -6.62 4.15 -7.33
CA ALA A 56 -7.48 2.99 -7.36
C ALA A 56 -6.77 1.73 -6.84
N GLU A 57 -5.48 1.55 -7.12
CA GLU A 57 -4.67 0.46 -6.57
C GLU A 57 -4.55 0.55 -5.05
N GLU A 58 -4.24 1.74 -4.51
CA GLU A 58 -4.22 1.99 -3.05
C GLU A 58 -5.54 1.61 -2.38
N ASP A 59 -6.67 1.83 -3.06
CA ASP A 59 -7.97 1.43 -2.52
C ASP A 59 -8.16 -0.08 -2.47
N LYS A 60 -7.64 -0.81 -3.47
CA LYS A 60 -7.66 -2.28 -3.48
C LYS A 60 -6.77 -2.83 -2.37
N HIS A 61 -5.57 -2.28 -2.19
CA HIS A 61 -4.68 -2.64 -1.09
C HIS A 61 -5.33 -2.40 0.27
N ARG A 62 -5.88 -1.20 0.49
CA ARG A 62 -6.62 -0.85 1.71
C ARG A 62 -7.71 -1.87 2.02
N GLN A 63 -8.52 -2.26 1.03
CA GLN A 63 -9.60 -3.24 1.22
C GLN A 63 -9.06 -4.61 1.66
N LYS A 64 -7.93 -5.06 1.10
CA LYS A 64 -7.27 -6.30 1.54
C LYS A 64 -6.82 -6.20 3.00
N PHE A 65 -6.16 -5.10 3.38
CA PHE A 65 -5.75 -4.88 4.77
C PHE A 65 -6.95 -4.79 5.73
N GLU A 66 -8.03 -4.12 5.35
CA GLU A 66 -9.27 -4.04 6.14
C GLU A 66 -9.90 -5.43 6.33
N ALA A 67 -9.93 -6.27 5.30
CA ALA A 67 -10.43 -7.64 5.39
C ALA A 67 -9.61 -8.48 6.39
N ILE A 68 -8.28 -8.40 6.31
CA ILE A 68 -7.37 -9.11 7.23
C ILE A 68 -7.54 -8.59 8.65
N TYR A 69 -7.53 -7.26 8.83
CA TYR A 69 -7.73 -6.63 10.13
C TYR A 69 -9.02 -7.11 10.80
N ASN A 70 -10.13 -7.13 10.07
CA ASN A 70 -11.41 -7.57 10.62
C ASN A 70 -11.43 -9.05 10.99
N ALA A 71 -10.80 -9.92 10.19
CA ALA A 71 -10.68 -11.34 10.47
C ALA A 71 -9.80 -11.63 11.69
N VAL A 72 -8.62 -11.01 11.75
CA VAL A 72 -7.68 -11.13 12.89
C VAL A 72 -8.30 -10.56 14.16
N LYS A 73 -8.96 -9.39 14.09
CA LYS A 73 -9.64 -8.76 15.23
C LYS A 73 -10.75 -9.65 15.79
N SER A 74 -11.47 -10.34 14.92
CA SER A 74 -12.55 -11.26 15.32
C SER A 74 -12.05 -12.63 15.79
N LYS A 75 -10.73 -12.82 15.92
CA LYS A 75 -10.07 -14.10 16.24
C LYS A 75 -10.46 -15.24 15.28
N LYS A 76 -10.84 -14.91 14.03
CA LYS A 76 -11.20 -15.88 12.99
C LYS A 76 -9.99 -16.43 12.23
N GLY A 77 -8.78 -16.07 12.65
CA GLY A 77 -7.55 -16.37 11.94
C GLY A 77 -7.33 -15.45 10.74
N TRP A 78 -6.26 -15.72 9.98
CA TRP A 78 -5.93 -14.98 8.78
C TRP A 78 -6.85 -15.43 7.62
N PRO A 79 -7.50 -14.51 6.90
CA PRO A 79 -8.38 -14.88 5.79
C PRO A 79 -7.56 -15.34 4.58
N ASP A 80 -8.14 -16.19 3.73
CA ASP A 80 -7.58 -16.47 2.42
C ASP A 80 -7.74 -15.23 1.54
N VAL A 81 -6.65 -14.48 1.36
CA VAL A 81 -6.64 -13.23 0.60
C VAL A 81 -5.75 -13.41 -0.61
N ASP A 82 -6.35 -13.21 -1.78
CA ASP A 82 -5.63 -13.21 -3.04
C ASP A 82 -4.67 -12.02 -3.13
N VAL A 83 -3.38 -12.30 -2.94
CA VAL A 83 -2.27 -11.38 -3.18
C VAL A 83 -1.94 -11.35 -4.66
N GLN A 84 -2.85 -10.79 -5.47
CA GLN A 84 -2.49 -10.43 -6.84
C GLN A 84 -1.38 -9.37 -6.79
N PRO A 85 -0.24 -9.61 -7.46
CA PRO A 85 0.73 -8.56 -7.71
C PRO A 85 0.05 -7.38 -8.39
N LEU A 86 0.55 -6.16 -8.15
CA LEU A 86 0.22 -4.99 -8.96
C LEU A 86 0.11 -5.42 -10.42
N CYS A 87 -1.04 -5.20 -11.04
CA CYS A 87 -1.29 -5.62 -12.42
C CYS A 87 -0.38 -4.81 -13.35
N ALA A 88 0.84 -5.31 -13.56
CA ALA A 88 1.92 -4.62 -14.27
C ALA A 88 1.56 -4.32 -15.73
N GLU A 89 0.62 -5.08 -16.30
CA GLU A 89 0.13 -4.90 -17.67
C GLU A 89 -0.51 -3.52 -17.89
N GLY A 90 -1.29 -3.03 -16.91
CA GLY A 90 -1.91 -1.71 -16.96
C GLY A 90 -0.91 -0.58 -16.72
N LEU A 91 -0.02 -0.76 -15.75
CA LEU A 91 0.95 0.25 -15.36
C LEU A 91 1.96 0.55 -16.48
N GLY A 92 2.49 -0.48 -17.15
CA GLY A 92 3.51 -0.30 -18.19
C GLY A 92 3.01 0.54 -19.38
N THR A 93 1.74 0.36 -19.78
CA THR A 93 1.13 1.12 -20.87
C THR A 93 0.80 2.56 -20.46
N LEU A 94 0.27 2.76 -19.25
CA LEU A 94 -0.01 4.09 -18.70
C LEU A 94 1.28 4.90 -18.49
N PHE A 95 2.31 4.27 -17.94
CA PHE A 95 3.61 4.89 -17.71
C PHE A 95 4.28 5.28 -19.03
N SER A 96 4.29 4.37 -20.00
CA SER A 96 4.86 4.64 -21.33
C SER A 96 4.14 5.80 -22.03
N ARG A 97 2.81 5.88 -21.89
CA ARG A 97 2.03 7.02 -22.40
C ARG A 97 2.37 8.31 -21.65
N ALA A 98 2.50 8.26 -20.33
CA ALA A 98 2.87 9.42 -19.50
C ALA A 98 4.25 9.98 -19.85
N VAL A 99 5.26 9.10 -20.00
CA VAL A 99 6.61 9.50 -20.42
C VAL A 99 6.60 10.13 -21.81
N LYS A 100 5.94 9.49 -22.78
CA LYS A 100 5.84 10.03 -24.14
C LYS A 100 5.14 11.40 -24.18
N GLU A 101 4.08 11.59 -23.41
CA GLU A 101 3.41 12.89 -23.31
C GLU A 101 4.27 13.94 -22.59
N ALA A 102 5.08 13.56 -21.60
CA ALA A 102 5.99 14.45 -20.90
C ALA A 102 7.17 14.90 -21.79
N GLU A 103 7.70 14.02 -22.63
CA GLU A 103 8.77 14.34 -23.60
C GLU A 103 8.28 15.27 -24.72
N LEU A 104 7.03 15.13 -25.15
CA LEU A 104 6.43 15.97 -26.19
C LEU A 104 5.96 17.34 -25.66
N ASN A 105 5.68 17.44 -24.35
CA ASN A 105 5.30 18.68 -23.71
C ASN A 105 6.50 19.32 -22.98
N VAL A 106 7.07 20.37 -23.58
CA VAL A 106 8.14 21.24 -23.00
C VAL A 106 7.75 21.87 -21.64
N ARG A 107 6.51 21.67 -21.18
CA ARG A 107 5.95 22.18 -19.92
C ARG A 107 5.59 21.09 -18.90
N THR A 108 6.29 19.95 -18.86
CA THR A 108 6.23 19.10 -17.66
C THR A 108 6.66 19.96 -16.48
N SER A 109 5.70 20.27 -15.60
CA SER A 109 5.95 21.20 -14.51
C SER A 109 6.89 20.57 -13.50
N SER A 110 7.77 21.34 -12.85
CA SER A 110 8.59 20.84 -11.74
C SER A 110 7.72 20.13 -10.69
N SER A 111 6.49 20.62 -10.48
CA SER A 111 5.51 20.02 -9.60
C SER A 111 5.03 18.61 -9.99
N GLU A 112 5.00 18.25 -11.27
CA GLU A 112 4.64 16.89 -11.70
C GLU A 112 5.79 15.90 -11.45
N LEU A 113 7.03 16.33 -11.67
CA LEU A 113 8.21 15.53 -11.32
C LEU A 113 8.34 15.35 -9.81
N ASP A 114 8.12 16.42 -9.04
CA ASP A 114 8.06 16.36 -7.58
C ASP A 114 6.96 15.39 -7.13
N ALA A 115 5.81 15.38 -7.82
CA ALA A 115 4.71 14.51 -7.48
C ALA A 115 5.05 13.02 -7.69
N ILE A 116 5.77 12.70 -8.77
CA ILE A 116 6.27 11.35 -9.06
C ILE A 116 7.38 10.96 -8.08
N SER A 117 8.32 11.85 -7.77
CA SER A 117 9.37 11.57 -6.78
C SER A 117 8.76 11.21 -5.42
N ARG A 118 7.79 12.01 -4.99
CA ARG A 118 7.09 11.77 -3.73
C ARG A 118 6.28 10.47 -3.75
N ALA A 119 5.71 10.08 -4.90
CA ALA A 119 5.06 8.77 -5.08
C ALA A 119 6.04 7.63 -4.82
N MET A 120 7.21 7.65 -5.48
CA MET A 120 8.25 6.65 -5.28
C MET A 120 8.69 6.57 -3.81
N ASP A 121 8.85 7.69 -3.13
CA ASP A 121 9.19 7.71 -1.70
C ASP A 121 8.09 7.07 -0.82
N MET A 122 6.82 7.22 -1.19
CA MET A 122 5.70 6.59 -0.47
C MET A 122 5.73 5.09 -0.68
N GLU A 123 5.86 4.63 -1.93
CA GLU A 123 5.93 3.21 -2.26
C GLU A 123 7.14 2.53 -1.61
N ASN A 124 8.31 3.17 -1.60
CA ASN A 124 9.50 2.64 -0.95
C ASN A 124 9.30 2.47 0.56
N LYS A 125 8.67 3.47 1.23
CA LYS A 125 8.33 3.36 2.66
C LYS A 125 7.31 2.26 2.92
N THR A 126 6.36 2.08 2.00
CA THR A 126 5.38 1.00 2.06
C THR A 126 6.06 -0.36 1.98
N LEU A 127 6.98 -0.53 1.03
CA LEU A 127 7.77 -1.74 0.86
C LEU A 127 8.66 -2.03 2.09
N GLU A 128 9.38 -1.02 2.59
CA GLU A 128 10.21 -1.15 3.80
C GLU A 128 9.38 -1.58 5.01
N PHE A 129 8.18 -1.00 5.16
CA PHE A 129 7.27 -1.36 6.24
C PHE A 129 6.84 -2.82 6.12
N TYR A 130 6.39 -3.28 4.95
CA TYR A 130 5.95 -4.66 4.72
C TYR A 130 7.07 -5.67 4.98
N GLN A 131 8.27 -5.41 4.45
CA GLN A 131 9.47 -6.21 4.74
C GLN A 131 9.79 -6.24 6.23
N SER A 132 9.61 -5.12 6.94
CA SER A 132 9.83 -5.11 8.39
C SER A 132 8.83 -5.98 9.15
N GLN A 133 7.60 -6.15 8.64
CA GLN A 133 6.58 -6.96 9.28
C GLN A 133 6.79 -8.45 9.07
N THR A 134 7.30 -8.88 7.91
CA THR A 134 7.66 -10.30 7.69
C THR A 134 8.72 -10.78 8.68
N MET A 135 9.60 -9.89 9.15
CA MET A 135 10.62 -10.19 10.17
C MET A 135 10.10 -10.15 11.61
N LYS A 136 9.00 -9.46 11.88
CA LYS A 136 8.48 -9.21 13.24
C LYS A 136 7.34 -10.13 13.65
N THR A 137 6.70 -10.79 12.70
CA THR A 137 5.53 -11.64 12.97
C THR A 137 5.91 -13.11 13.00
N ASP A 138 5.35 -13.86 13.96
CA ASP A 138 5.46 -15.32 14.00
C ASP A 138 4.35 -16.02 13.19
N TYR A 139 3.35 -15.28 12.70
CA TYR A 139 2.28 -15.83 11.89
C TYR A 139 2.74 -16.08 10.45
N GLU A 140 2.89 -17.34 10.06
CA GLU A 140 3.24 -17.72 8.69
C GLU A 140 2.30 -17.14 7.62
N ALA A 141 1.01 -16.99 7.94
CA ALA A 141 0.06 -16.33 7.04
C ALA A 141 0.33 -14.83 6.87
N ALA A 142 0.81 -14.15 7.91
CA ALA A 142 1.22 -12.75 7.84
C ALA A 142 2.50 -12.59 7.02
N LYS A 143 3.49 -13.49 7.19
CA LYS A 143 4.75 -13.49 6.41
C LYS A 143 4.54 -13.70 4.91
N LYS A 144 3.50 -14.44 4.53
CA LYS A 144 3.15 -14.66 3.11
C LYS A 144 2.42 -13.49 2.49
N PHE A 145 1.75 -12.68 3.31
CA PHE A 145 0.92 -11.59 2.85
C PHE A 145 1.70 -10.28 2.71
N PHE A 146 2.52 -9.94 3.72
CA PHE A 146 3.46 -8.82 3.68
C PHE A 146 4.63 -9.12 2.74
#